data_AF-A0A2U1RI89-F1
#
_entry.id   AF-A0A2U1RI89-F1
#
_cell.length_a   1.000
_cell.length_b   1.000
_cell.length_c   1.000
_cell.angle_alpha   90.00
_cell.angle_beta   90.00
_cell.angle_gamma   90.00
#
_symmetry.space_group_name_H-M   'P 1'
#
loop_
_entity.id
_entity.type
_entity.pdbx_description
1 polymer ?
#
loop_
_entity_poly.entity_id
_entity_poly.type
_entity_poly.pdbx_seq_one_letter_code
_entity_poly.pdbx_strand_id
1 'polypeptide(L)'
;MIMEGHPYPSDEPQDLSALVEAARRMADGEFREMVTVQTKGEIGRLAAFINQTMQNLQELDPAVGTTSRRLPKMIGQLSEVVQTTEQASLRVLDEIERIADEQTAMGRDLQQLTILLDEDWGKPDRRDAAIQTLTRLRQVHGRVQGRAVEIMSAMEFQDITAQHIQKSMTLIREIHDRLLRLLVLFNIPPDDKDGTDVDNKWKAITDFAAASASNALNQQMADRLLAEFGRHGR
;
A
#
# COMPACT_ATOMS: atom_id res chain seq x y z
N MET A 1 33.91 -58.75 -40.31
CA MET A 1 32.67 -58.16 -40.86
C MET A 1 32.23 -57.12 -39.86
N ILE A 2 32.38 -55.85 -40.25
CA ILE A 2 32.20 -54.65 -39.43
C ILE A 2 30.69 -54.46 -39.23
N MET A 3 30.21 -54.47 -37.99
CA MET A 3 28.84 -54.04 -37.67
C MET A 3 28.92 -52.56 -37.35
N GLU A 4 28.51 -51.75 -38.33
CA GLU A 4 28.38 -50.31 -38.25
C GLU A 4 27.51 -49.92 -37.04
N GLY A 5 28.05 -49.04 -36.19
CA GLY A 5 27.24 -48.30 -35.25
C GLY A 5 26.33 -47.36 -36.03
N HIS A 6 25.02 -47.56 -35.93
CA HIS A 6 24.06 -46.56 -36.38
C HIS A 6 24.35 -45.23 -35.65
N PRO A 7 24.58 -44.13 -36.39
CA PRO A 7 24.63 -42.82 -35.77
C PRO A 7 23.23 -42.53 -35.23
N TYR A 8 23.11 -42.20 -33.94
CA TYR A 8 21.92 -41.51 -33.46
C TYR A 8 21.72 -40.29 -34.38
N PRO A 9 20.55 -40.11 -35.01
CA PRO A 9 20.30 -38.89 -35.77
C PRO A 9 20.42 -37.74 -34.77
N SER A 10 21.32 -36.81 -35.04
CA SER A 10 21.50 -35.62 -34.24
C SER A 10 20.26 -34.72 -34.43
N ASP A 11 19.20 -34.96 -33.66
CA ASP A 11 18.05 -34.03 -33.51
C ASP A 11 18.45 -32.75 -32.77
N GLU A 12 19.71 -32.68 -32.35
CA GLU A 12 20.41 -31.56 -31.72
C GLU A 12 20.16 -30.18 -32.37
N PRO A 13 20.20 -30.00 -33.70
CA PRO A 13 19.90 -28.72 -34.34
C PRO A 13 18.41 -28.31 -34.21
N GLN A 14 17.50 -29.28 -34.22
CA GLN A 14 16.07 -29.06 -34.13
C GLN A 14 15.66 -28.72 -32.68
N ASP A 15 16.25 -29.42 -31.71
CA ASP A 15 16.10 -29.13 -30.29
C ASP A 15 16.69 -27.76 -29.91
N LEU A 16 17.83 -27.37 -30.49
CA LEU A 16 18.40 -26.03 -30.28
C LEU A 16 17.46 -24.93 -30.81
N SER A 17 16.87 -25.14 -31.99
CA SER A 17 15.91 -24.20 -32.56
C SER A 17 14.66 -24.07 -31.68
N ALA A 18 14.18 -25.16 -31.08
CA ALA A 18 13.05 -25.15 -30.16
C ALA A 18 13.36 -24.35 -28.89
N LEU A 19 14.59 -24.46 -28.36
CA LEU A 19 15.03 -23.69 -27.19
C LEU A 19 15.16 -22.19 -27.49
N VAL A 20 15.69 -21.82 -28.66
CA VAL A 20 15.80 -20.41 -29.09
C VAL A 20 14.41 -19.80 -29.26
N GLU A 21 13.48 -20.54 -29.84
CA GLU A 21 12.10 -20.07 -30.01
C GLU A 21 11.41 -19.84 -28.67
N ALA A 22 11.59 -20.75 -27.71
CA ALA A 22 11.03 -20.55 -26.37
C ALA A 22 11.68 -19.40 -25.61
N ALA A 23 13.00 -19.19 -25.75
CA ALA A 23 13.65 -18.03 -25.17
C ALA A 23 13.11 -16.71 -25.74
N ARG A 24 12.78 -16.67 -27.04
CA ARG A 24 12.10 -15.51 -27.66
C ARG A 24 10.71 -15.31 -27.09
N ARG A 25 9.91 -16.37 -27.01
CA ARG A 25 8.57 -16.32 -26.41
C ARG A 25 8.59 -15.86 -24.97
N MET A 26 9.54 -16.33 -24.17
CA MET A 26 9.78 -15.83 -22.81
C MET A 26 10.08 -14.33 -22.80
N ALA A 27 10.92 -13.83 -23.72
CA ALA A 27 11.22 -12.41 -23.82
C ALA A 27 10.00 -11.57 -24.23
N ASP A 28 9.11 -12.14 -25.04
CA ASP A 28 7.86 -11.52 -25.47
C ASP A 28 6.73 -11.64 -24.42
N GLY A 29 6.98 -12.28 -23.27
CA GLY A 29 6.02 -12.45 -22.18
C GLY A 29 5.06 -13.63 -22.35
N GLU A 30 5.31 -14.50 -23.32
CA GLU A 30 4.53 -15.71 -23.55
C GLU A 30 5.09 -16.90 -22.78
N PHE A 31 4.50 -17.17 -21.61
CA PHE A 31 5.01 -18.24 -20.74
C PHE A 31 4.25 -19.56 -20.86
N ARG A 32 3.11 -19.60 -21.58
CA ARG A 32 2.10 -20.69 -21.48
C ARG A 32 2.50 -22.03 -22.11
N GLU A 33 3.46 -22.03 -23.02
CA GLU A 33 3.84 -23.21 -23.78
C GLU A 33 5.23 -23.69 -23.39
N MET A 34 5.32 -24.95 -22.97
CA MET A 34 6.56 -25.58 -22.52
C MET A 34 7.36 -26.14 -23.70
N VAL A 35 8.68 -26.07 -23.61
CA VAL A 35 9.60 -26.70 -24.55
C VAL A 35 9.65 -28.20 -24.31
N THR A 36 9.56 -28.97 -25.39
CA THR A 36 9.91 -30.40 -25.36
C THR A 36 11.09 -30.62 -26.29
N VAL A 37 12.18 -31.17 -25.75
CA VAL A 37 13.35 -31.61 -26.52
C VAL A 37 13.54 -33.10 -26.34
N GLN A 38 14.06 -33.78 -27.36
CA GLN A 38 14.29 -35.22 -27.33
C GLN A 38 15.69 -35.58 -26.83
N THR A 39 16.63 -34.62 -26.92
CA THR A 39 18.05 -34.80 -26.58
C THR A 39 18.29 -34.81 -25.07
N LYS A 40 19.00 -35.84 -24.59
CA LYS A 40 19.52 -35.92 -23.21
C LYS A 40 20.85 -35.17 -23.10
N GLY A 41 21.25 -34.80 -21.87
CA GLY A 41 22.52 -34.09 -21.64
C GLY A 41 22.31 -32.59 -21.43
N GLU A 42 23.18 -31.76 -21.98
CA GLU A 42 23.18 -30.30 -21.75
C GLU A 42 21.93 -29.62 -22.31
N ILE A 43 21.50 -30.01 -23.50
CA ILE A 43 20.29 -29.49 -24.17
C ILE A 43 19.03 -29.85 -23.38
N GLY A 44 18.92 -31.10 -22.93
CA GLY A 44 17.82 -31.53 -22.06
C GLY A 44 17.79 -30.81 -20.70
N ARG A 45 18.96 -30.53 -20.11
CA ARG A 45 19.06 -29.71 -18.88
C ARG A 45 18.64 -28.26 -19.13
N LEU A 46 19.03 -27.67 -20.25
CA LEU A 46 18.66 -26.31 -20.63
C LEU A 46 17.14 -26.19 -20.88
N ALA A 47 16.54 -27.19 -21.53
CA ALA A 47 15.09 -27.25 -21.71
C ALA A 47 14.33 -27.33 -20.38
N ALA A 48 14.80 -28.18 -19.45
CA ALA A 48 14.23 -28.28 -18.11
C ALA A 48 14.35 -26.95 -17.35
N PHE A 49 15.48 -26.24 -17.49
CA PHE A 49 15.67 -24.92 -16.90
C PHE A 49 14.71 -23.87 -17.49
N ILE A 50 14.62 -23.77 -18.82
CA ILE A 50 13.69 -22.86 -19.51
C ILE A 50 12.24 -23.12 -19.09
N ASN A 51 11.84 -24.38 -19.05
CA ASN A 51 10.50 -24.78 -18.60
C ASN A 51 10.24 -24.39 -17.14
N GLN A 52 11.21 -24.60 -16.26
CA GLN A 52 11.09 -24.18 -14.86
C GLN A 52 10.95 -22.66 -14.76
N THR A 53 11.73 -21.88 -15.52
CA THR A 53 11.65 -20.42 -15.55
C THR A 53 10.29 -19.95 -16.10
N MET A 54 9.76 -20.59 -17.15
CA MET A 54 8.42 -20.29 -17.67
C MET A 54 7.31 -20.58 -16.65
N GLN A 55 7.37 -21.71 -15.96
CA GLN A 55 6.40 -22.06 -14.93
C GLN A 55 6.44 -21.05 -13.77
N ASN A 56 7.64 -20.69 -13.32
CA ASN A 56 7.88 -19.66 -12.32
C ASN A 56 7.29 -18.29 -12.76
N LEU A 57 7.49 -17.89 -14.02
CA LEU A 57 6.94 -16.66 -14.60
C LEU A 57 5.41 -16.68 -14.74
N GLN A 58 4.81 -17.83 -15.10
CA GLN A 58 3.35 -18.00 -15.18
C GLN A 58 2.67 -17.79 -13.82
N GLU A 59 3.29 -18.24 -12.73
CA GLU A 59 2.75 -18.05 -11.37
C GLU A 59 2.78 -16.57 -10.94
N LEU A 60 3.71 -15.80 -11.49
CA LEU A 60 3.89 -14.37 -11.19
C LEU A 60 2.97 -13.46 -12.00
N ASP A 61 2.66 -13.81 -13.26
CA ASP A 61 1.84 -13.01 -14.17
C ASP A 61 0.51 -12.51 -13.56
N PRO A 62 -0.34 -13.38 -12.95
CA PRO A 62 -1.57 -12.91 -12.30
C PRO A 62 -1.30 -12.03 -11.07
N ALA A 63 -0.20 -12.27 -10.35
CA ALA A 63 0.17 -11.46 -9.18
C ALA A 63 0.66 -10.05 -9.57
N VAL A 64 1.47 -9.94 -10.62
CA VAL A 64 1.98 -8.65 -11.13
C VAL A 64 0.87 -7.86 -11.83
N GLY A 65 0.07 -8.52 -12.67
CA GLY A 65 -1.05 -7.89 -13.37
C GLY A 65 -2.15 -7.35 -12.44
N THR A 66 -2.37 -7.98 -11.28
CA THR A 66 -3.31 -7.46 -10.27
C THR A 66 -2.72 -6.31 -9.46
N THR A 67 -1.42 -6.35 -9.14
CA THR A 67 -0.72 -5.23 -8.49
C THR A 67 -0.75 -3.97 -9.35
N SER A 68 -0.41 -4.10 -10.63
CA SER A 68 -0.36 -2.99 -11.60
C SER A 68 -1.70 -2.24 -11.69
N ARG A 69 -2.83 -2.93 -11.55
CA ARG A 69 -4.16 -2.31 -11.54
C ARG A 69 -4.56 -1.69 -10.20
N ARG A 70 -4.09 -2.26 -9.08
CA ARG A 70 -4.51 -1.83 -7.72
C ARG A 70 -3.66 -0.67 -7.19
N LEU A 71 -2.40 -0.56 -7.60
CA LEU A 71 -1.49 0.49 -7.13
C LEU A 71 -1.96 1.92 -7.51
N PRO A 72 -2.37 2.21 -8.77
CA PRO A 72 -2.91 3.53 -9.11
C PRO A 72 -4.17 3.87 -8.32
N LYS A 73 -5.05 2.88 -8.10
CA LYS A 73 -6.26 3.05 -7.28
C LYS A 73 -5.92 3.44 -5.85
N MET A 74 -4.95 2.77 -5.23
CA MET A 74 -4.47 3.07 -3.89
C MET A 74 -3.89 4.49 -3.80
N ILE A 75 -3.07 4.89 -4.76
CA ILE A 75 -2.52 6.25 -4.82
C ILE A 75 -3.66 7.28 -4.90
N GLY A 76 -4.68 7.02 -5.73
CA GLY A 76 -5.87 7.86 -5.79
C GLY A 76 -6.61 7.96 -4.44
N GLN A 77 -6.78 6.84 -3.74
CA GLN A 77 -7.43 6.82 -2.42
C GLN A 77 -6.62 7.60 -1.36
N LEU A 78 -5.29 7.50 -1.37
CA LEU A 78 -4.44 8.28 -0.49
C LEU A 78 -4.50 9.78 -0.82
N SER A 79 -4.56 10.14 -2.10
CA SER A 79 -4.75 11.53 -2.53
C SER A 79 -6.10 12.09 -2.07
N GLU A 80 -7.17 11.30 -2.16
CA GLU A 80 -8.51 11.67 -1.67
C GLU A 80 -8.51 11.89 -0.15
N VAL A 81 -7.77 11.06 0.60
CA VAL A 81 -7.58 11.23 2.05
C VAL A 81 -6.92 12.56 2.37
N VAL A 82 -5.84 12.92 1.65
CA VAL A 82 -5.14 14.20 1.84
C VAL A 82 -6.10 15.36 1.58
N GLN A 83 -6.82 15.34 0.46
CA GLN A 83 -7.75 16.40 0.10
C GLN A 83 -8.91 16.53 1.11
N THR A 84 -9.50 15.41 1.53
CA THR A 84 -10.61 15.41 2.49
C THR A 84 -10.15 15.90 3.86
N THR A 85 -8.93 15.52 4.26
CA THR A 85 -8.32 15.98 5.53
C THR A 85 -8.05 17.48 5.52
N GLU A 86 -7.56 18.02 4.42
CA GLU A 86 -7.35 19.46 4.26
C GLU A 86 -8.69 20.21 4.33
N GLN A 87 -9.69 19.78 3.58
CA GLN A 87 -11.01 20.40 3.58
C GLN A 87 -11.68 20.36 4.96
N ALA A 88 -11.61 19.24 5.66
CA ALA A 88 -12.15 19.12 7.00
C ALA A 88 -11.42 20.02 8.00
N SER A 89 -10.08 20.10 7.90
CA SER A 89 -9.26 20.96 8.74
C SER A 89 -9.61 22.44 8.54
N LEU A 90 -9.79 22.88 7.29
CA LEU A 90 -10.24 24.24 6.98
C LEU A 90 -11.63 24.53 7.57
N ARG A 91 -12.59 23.61 7.44
CA ARG A 91 -13.93 23.78 8.04
C ARG A 91 -13.87 23.89 9.56
N VAL A 92 -13.05 23.07 10.22
CA VAL A 92 -12.87 23.13 11.67
C VAL A 92 -12.27 24.47 12.09
N LEU A 93 -11.27 24.98 11.35
CA LEU A 93 -10.68 26.30 11.61
C LEU A 93 -11.70 27.42 11.44
N ASP A 94 -12.47 27.41 10.35
CA ASP A 94 -13.52 28.40 10.09
C ASP A 94 -14.56 28.44 11.23
N GLU A 95 -15.00 27.27 11.73
CA GLU A 95 -15.95 27.23 12.83
C GLU A 95 -15.33 27.66 14.17
N ILE A 96 -14.05 27.38 14.41
CA ILE A 96 -13.32 27.88 15.58
C ILE A 96 -13.20 29.40 15.54
N GLU A 97 -12.85 30.00 14.39
CA GLU A 97 -12.78 31.45 14.23
C GLU A 97 -14.13 32.10 14.54
N ARG A 98 -15.22 31.54 13.99
CA ARG A 98 -16.56 32.04 14.28
C ARG A 98 -16.97 31.85 15.74
N ILE A 99 -16.53 30.78 16.41
CA ILE A 99 -16.72 30.64 17.86
C ILE A 99 -15.99 31.75 18.60
N ALA A 100 -14.76 32.09 18.21
CA ALA A 100 -13.99 33.16 18.85
C ALA A 100 -14.68 34.53 18.73
N ASP A 101 -15.26 34.83 17.57
CA ASP A 101 -16.06 36.04 17.35
C ASP A 101 -17.30 36.09 18.24
N GLU A 102 -18.03 34.97 18.32
CA GLU A 102 -19.21 34.84 19.18
C GLU A 102 -18.85 34.97 20.67
N GLN A 103 -17.72 34.41 21.09
CA GLN A 103 -17.20 34.57 22.46
C GLN A 103 -16.84 36.03 22.77
N THR A 104 -16.27 36.75 21.80
CA THR A 104 -15.98 38.18 21.94
C THR A 104 -17.26 39.01 22.05
N ALA A 105 -18.29 38.67 21.27
CA ALA A 105 -19.62 39.28 21.40
C ALA A 105 -20.25 38.97 22.78
N MET A 106 -20.13 37.72 23.24
CA MET A 106 -20.58 37.29 24.58
C MET A 106 -19.92 38.11 25.69
N GLY A 107 -18.60 38.32 25.62
CA GLY A 107 -17.87 39.13 26.59
C GLY A 107 -18.37 40.57 26.67
N ARG A 108 -18.68 41.19 25.52
CA ARG A 108 -19.27 42.54 25.48
C ARG A 108 -20.67 42.59 26.08
N ASP A 109 -21.52 41.62 25.75
CA ASP A 109 -22.87 41.53 26.33
C ASP A 109 -22.82 41.27 27.84
N LEU A 110 -21.87 40.47 28.34
CA LEU A 110 -21.66 40.27 29.77
C LEU A 110 -21.22 41.55 30.49
N GLN A 111 -20.28 42.30 29.91
CA GLN A 111 -19.88 43.61 30.45
C GLN A 111 -21.04 44.61 30.47
N GLN A 112 -21.83 44.65 29.38
CA GLN A 112 -23.03 45.49 29.32
C GLN A 112 -24.04 45.09 30.41
N LEU A 113 -24.22 43.79 30.63
CA LEU A 113 -25.10 43.29 31.68
C LEU A 113 -24.62 43.72 33.08
N THR A 114 -23.31 43.68 33.35
CA THR A 114 -22.74 44.18 34.61
C THR A 114 -23.07 45.66 34.83
N ILE A 115 -22.92 46.50 33.80
CA ILE A 115 -23.25 47.94 33.88
C ILE A 115 -24.74 48.16 34.14
N LEU A 116 -25.61 47.37 33.50
CA LEU A 116 -27.06 47.48 33.67
C LEU A 116 -27.54 47.03 35.07
N LEU A 117 -26.79 46.13 35.72
CA LEU A 117 -27.08 45.57 37.04
C LEU A 117 -26.44 46.33 38.21
N ASP A 118 -25.60 47.34 37.93
CA ASP A 118 -24.99 48.23 38.95
C ASP A 118 -26.06 49.08 39.69
N GLU A 119 -25.65 49.95 40.65
CA GLU A 119 -26.43 50.61 41.72
C GLU A 119 -27.79 51.31 41.39
N ASP A 120 -28.29 51.21 40.16
CA ASP A 120 -29.52 51.81 39.64
C ASP A 120 -30.52 50.76 39.08
N TRP A 121 -30.43 49.52 39.53
CA TRP A 121 -31.32 48.42 39.14
C TRP A 121 -32.79 48.70 39.52
N GLY A 122 -33.74 48.36 38.62
CA GLY A 122 -35.18 48.49 38.85
C GLY A 122 -35.89 49.60 38.06
N LYS A 123 -35.15 50.51 37.41
CA LYS A 123 -35.72 51.42 36.40
C LYS A 123 -36.24 50.59 35.20
N PRO A 124 -37.48 50.81 34.70
CA PRO A 124 -38.07 50.02 33.61
C PRO A 124 -37.15 49.87 32.40
N ASP A 125 -36.56 50.98 31.94
CA ASP A 125 -35.69 51.02 30.76
C ASP A 125 -34.42 50.15 30.93
N ARG A 126 -33.86 50.09 32.14
CA ARG A 126 -32.68 49.25 32.43
C ARG A 126 -33.04 47.77 32.51
N ARG A 127 -34.20 47.45 33.09
CA ARG A 127 -34.70 46.07 33.15
C ARG A 127 -34.92 45.52 31.75
N ASP A 128 -35.55 46.29 30.87
CA ASP A 128 -35.81 45.87 29.48
C ASP A 128 -34.49 45.71 28.71
N ALA A 129 -33.54 46.63 28.86
CA ALA A 129 -32.20 46.50 28.26
C ALA A 129 -31.45 45.25 28.77
N ALA A 130 -31.56 44.91 30.05
CA ALA A 130 -30.94 43.71 30.62
C ALA A 130 -31.56 42.43 30.07
N ILE A 131 -32.89 42.38 29.94
CA ILE A 131 -33.61 41.24 29.33
C ILE A 131 -33.22 41.07 27.85
N GLN A 132 -33.08 42.16 27.10
CA GLN A 132 -32.59 42.11 25.72
C GLN A 132 -31.16 41.57 25.63
N THR A 133 -30.28 42.02 26.54
CA THR A 133 -28.89 41.55 26.61
C THR A 133 -28.82 40.05 26.94
N LEU A 134 -29.62 39.59 27.92
CA LEU A 134 -29.77 38.15 28.23
C LEU A 134 -30.29 37.34 27.04
N THR A 135 -31.20 37.91 26.25
CA THR A 135 -31.72 37.26 25.04
C THR A 135 -30.62 37.11 23.99
N ARG A 136 -29.79 38.14 23.76
CA ARG A 136 -28.63 38.05 22.87
C ARG A 136 -27.62 37.01 23.36
N LEU A 137 -27.28 37.00 24.66
CA LEU A 137 -26.41 35.99 25.25
C LEU A 137 -26.91 34.56 25.01
N ARG A 138 -28.23 34.33 25.16
CA ARG A 138 -28.83 33.02 24.89
C ARG A 138 -28.71 32.62 23.42
N GLN A 139 -28.86 33.58 22.50
CA GLN A 139 -28.67 33.33 21.06
C GLN A 139 -27.21 33.03 20.72
N VAL A 140 -26.26 33.81 21.25
CA VAL A 140 -24.82 33.58 21.08
C VAL A 140 -24.45 32.18 21.59
N HIS A 141 -24.93 31.81 22.78
CA HIS A 141 -24.71 30.47 23.34
C HIS A 141 -25.22 29.36 22.41
N GLY A 142 -26.45 29.51 21.90
CA GLY A 142 -27.02 28.54 20.94
C GLY A 142 -26.21 28.45 19.64
N ARG A 143 -25.70 29.58 19.12
CA ARG A 143 -24.82 29.57 17.94
C ARG A 143 -23.50 28.85 18.24
N VAL A 144 -22.84 29.15 19.35
CA VAL A 144 -21.59 28.45 19.76
C VAL A 144 -21.82 26.94 19.88
N GLN A 145 -22.93 26.51 20.48
CA GLN A 145 -23.27 25.09 20.56
C GLN A 145 -23.49 24.47 19.17
N GLY A 146 -24.22 25.15 18.28
CA GLY A 146 -24.41 24.70 16.91
C GLY A 146 -23.08 24.53 16.16
N ARG A 147 -22.16 25.49 16.30
CA ARG A 147 -20.82 25.41 15.69
C ARG A 147 -19.99 24.25 16.22
N ALA A 148 -20.08 23.94 17.51
CA ALA A 148 -19.42 22.75 18.05
C ALA A 148 -19.95 21.45 17.41
N VAL A 149 -21.25 21.39 17.08
CA VAL A 149 -21.82 20.26 16.32
C VAL A 149 -21.29 20.21 14.89
N GLU A 150 -21.18 21.36 14.21
CA GLU A 150 -20.57 21.44 12.87
C GLU A 150 -19.11 20.98 12.87
N ILE A 151 -18.33 21.35 13.90
CA ILE A 151 -16.95 20.86 14.09
C ILE A 151 -16.95 19.33 14.24
N MET A 152 -17.82 18.77 15.08
CA MET A 152 -17.91 17.32 15.26
C MET A 152 -18.26 16.60 13.95
N SER A 153 -19.19 17.15 13.16
CA SER A 153 -19.54 16.60 11.85
C SER A 153 -18.36 16.73 10.87
N ALA A 154 -17.68 17.87 10.85
CA ALA A 154 -16.49 18.05 10.02
C ALA A 154 -15.37 17.06 10.38
N MET A 155 -15.26 16.65 11.64
CA MET A 155 -14.28 15.67 12.15
C MET A 155 -14.58 14.21 11.77
N GLU A 156 -15.76 13.88 11.24
CA GLU A 156 -16.10 12.52 10.79
C GLU A 156 -15.12 11.99 9.71
N PHE A 157 -14.40 12.87 9.02
CA PHE A 157 -13.33 12.48 8.09
C PHE A 157 -12.24 11.61 8.73
N GLN A 158 -12.02 11.70 10.05
CA GLN A 158 -10.99 10.91 10.73
C GLN A 158 -11.21 9.41 10.54
N ASP A 159 -12.45 8.92 10.63
CA ASP A 159 -12.75 7.49 10.47
C ASP A 159 -12.51 7.04 9.02
N ILE A 160 -12.97 7.84 8.06
CA ILE A 160 -12.76 7.58 6.62
C ILE A 160 -11.27 7.55 6.30
N THR A 161 -10.51 8.52 6.79
CA THR A 161 -9.05 8.60 6.64
C THR A 161 -8.36 7.36 7.23
N ALA A 162 -8.73 6.96 8.45
CA ALA A 162 -8.16 5.77 9.10
C ALA A 162 -8.43 4.49 8.27
N GLN A 163 -9.66 4.31 7.80
CA GLN A 163 -10.03 3.16 6.98
C GLN A 163 -9.28 3.12 5.65
N HIS A 164 -9.13 4.26 4.96
CA HIS A 164 -8.43 4.35 3.68
C HIS A 164 -6.92 4.10 3.85
N ILE A 165 -6.30 4.61 4.92
CA ILE A 165 -4.90 4.34 5.24
C ILE A 165 -4.71 2.86 5.54
N GLN A 166 -5.57 2.23 6.35
CA GLN A 166 -5.48 0.81 6.66
C GLN A 166 -5.59 -0.07 5.39
N LYS A 167 -6.55 0.23 4.51
CA LYS A 167 -6.67 -0.46 3.21
C LYS A 167 -5.41 -0.30 2.36
N SER A 168 -4.85 0.90 2.31
CA SER A 168 -3.62 1.19 1.57
C SER A 168 -2.42 0.44 2.17
N MET A 169 -2.29 0.39 3.50
CA MET A 169 -1.25 -0.40 4.17
C MET A 169 -1.35 -1.90 3.89
N THR A 170 -2.57 -2.44 3.81
CA THR A 170 -2.77 -3.83 3.43
C THR A 170 -2.35 -4.08 1.99
N LEU A 171 -2.70 -3.18 1.06
CA LEU A 171 -2.24 -3.26 -0.33
C LEU A 171 -0.73 -3.16 -0.46
N ILE A 172 -0.08 -2.23 0.25
CA ILE A 172 1.38 -2.11 0.25
C ILE A 172 2.03 -3.40 0.76
N ARG A 173 1.49 -4.01 1.82
CA ARG A 173 1.98 -5.32 2.31
C ARG A 173 1.82 -6.42 1.26
N GLU A 174 0.68 -6.51 0.59
CA GLU A 174 0.48 -7.48 -0.48
C GLU A 174 1.45 -7.26 -1.66
N ILE A 175 1.74 -6.01 -2.01
CA ILE A 175 2.71 -5.67 -3.07
C ILE A 175 4.12 -6.02 -2.62
N HIS A 176 4.48 -5.69 -1.39
CA HIS A 176 5.77 -6.01 -0.79
C HIS A 176 6.02 -7.52 -0.81
N ASP A 177 5.06 -8.33 -0.34
CA ASP A 177 5.16 -9.79 -0.36
C ASP A 177 5.33 -10.34 -1.78
N ARG A 178 4.65 -9.74 -2.77
CA ARG A 178 4.80 -10.13 -4.19
C ARG A 178 6.16 -9.78 -4.75
N LEU A 179 6.71 -8.60 -4.41
CA LEU A 179 8.06 -8.20 -4.80
C LEU A 179 9.11 -9.10 -4.14
N LEU A 180 8.91 -9.51 -2.88
CA LEU A 180 9.76 -10.50 -2.23
C LEU A 180 9.71 -11.86 -2.94
N ARG A 181 8.52 -12.35 -3.34
CA ARG A 181 8.40 -13.57 -4.16
C ARG A 181 9.18 -13.47 -5.46
N LEU A 182 9.12 -12.32 -6.13
CA LEU A 182 9.87 -12.08 -7.36
C LEU A 182 11.39 -12.16 -7.12
N LEU A 183 11.89 -11.50 -6.08
CA LEU A 183 13.33 -11.54 -5.73
C LEU A 183 13.81 -12.96 -5.43
N VAL A 184 13.03 -13.71 -4.65
CA VAL A 184 13.27 -15.14 -4.34
C VAL A 184 13.33 -15.99 -5.61
N LEU A 185 12.40 -15.76 -6.54
CA LEU A 185 12.24 -16.57 -7.75
C LEU A 185 13.28 -16.31 -8.83
N PHE A 186 13.75 -15.08 -8.95
CA PHE A 186 14.82 -14.72 -9.88
C PHE A 186 16.22 -14.74 -9.27
N ASN A 187 16.35 -15.10 -7.99
CA ASN A 187 17.63 -15.10 -7.29
C ASN A 187 18.35 -13.75 -7.39
N ILE A 188 17.60 -12.64 -7.43
CA ILE A 188 18.16 -11.29 -7.60
C ILE A 188 18.67 -10.83 -6.23
N PRO A 189 19.98 -10.62 -6.06
CA PRO A 189 20.50 -10.08 -4.81
C PRO A 189 20.00 -8.64 -4.60
N PRO A 190 19.63 -8.24 -3.37
CA PRO A 190 19.29 -6.87 -3.05
C PRO A 190 20.53 -5.98 -3.30
N ASP A 191 20.31 -4.80 -3.88
CA ASP A 191 21.39 -3.87 -4.19
C ASP A 191 22.06 -3.38 -2.89
N ASP A 192 23.39 -3.50 -2.83
CA ASP A 192 24.25 -3.26 -1.65
C ASP A 192 24.38 -1.76 -1.29
N LYS A 193 23.74 -0.89 -2.07
CA LYS A 193 24.02 0.55 -2.10
C LYS A 193 23.37 1.36 -0.98
N ASP A 194 22.45 0.79 -0.21
CA ASP A 194 21.66 1.55 0.77
C ASP A 194 22.24 1.56 2.20
N GLY A 195 23.39 0.93 2.47
CA GLY A 195 24.00 0.92 3.81
C GLY A 195 23.11 0.36 4.94
N THR A 196 21.95 -0.19 4.57
CA THR A 196 21.05 -0.93 5.43
C THR A 196 21.50 -2.38 5.40
N ASP A 197 21.73 -2.93 6.60
CA ASP A 197 22.25 -4.27 6.84
C ASP A 197 21.64 -5.29 5.88
N VAL A 198 22.47 -5.68 4.92
CA VAL A 198 22.15 -6.58 3.82
C VAL A 198 21.71 -7.93 4.40
N ASP A 199 22.27 -8.31 5.55
CA ASP A 199 21.92 -9.51 6.31
C ASP A 199 20.45 -9.50 6.79
N ASN A 200 19.92 -8.33 7.19
CA ASN A 200 18.50 -8.21 7.56
C ASN A 200 17.56 -8.28 6.35
N LYS A 201 17.94 -7.70 5.20
CA LYS A 201 17.16 -7.82 3.96
C LYS A 201 17.13 -9.28 3.49
N TRP A 202 18.27 -9.98 3.57
CA TRP A 202 18.37 -11.39 3.20
C TRP A 202 17.61 -12.31 4.13
N LYS A 203 17.71 -12.09 5.45
CA LYS A 203 16.95 -12.83 6.45
C LYS A 203 15.44 -12.68 6.23
N ALA A 204 14.98 -11.48 5.88
CA ALA A 204 13.57 -11.26 5.56
C ALA A 204 13.12 -12.03 4.30
N ILE A 205 13.97 -12.10 3.27
CA ILE A 205 13.73 -12.84 2.03
C ILE A 205 13.68 -14.37 2.29
N THR A 206 14.62 -14.89 3.08
CA THR A 206 14.70 -16.33 3.40
C THR A 206 13.60 -16.77 4.38
N ASP A 207 13.31 -15.99 5.42
CA ASP A 207 12.20 -16.24 6.35
C ASP A 207 10.86 -16.23 5.61
N PHE A 208 10.68 -15.31 4.66
CA PHE A 208 9.49 -15.24 3.82
C PHE A 208 9.38 -16.43 2.85
N ALA A 209 10.49 -16.85 2.23
CA ALA A 209 10.53 -18.04 1.38
C ALA A 209 10.17 -19.31 2.18
N ALA A 210 10.68 -19.44 3.41
CA ALA A 210 10.35 -20.53 4.33
C ALA A 210 8.87 -20.50 4.75
N ALA A 211 8.31 -19.33 5.05
CA ALA A 211 6.89 -19.18 5.42
C ALA A 211 5.92 -19.39 4.24
N SER A 212 6.34 -19.07 3.01
CA SER A 212 5.53 -19.23 1.79
C SER A 212 5.63 -20.65 1.17
N ALA A 213 6.37 -21.56 1.79
CA ALA A 213 6.55 -22.94 1.33
C ALA A 213 5.32 -23.82 1.65
N SER A 214 4.20 -23.55 0.99
CA SER A 214 2.98 -24.36 1.12
C SER A 214 2.93 -25.55 0.14
N ASN A 215 3.88 -25.66 -0.78
CA ASN A 215 3.90 -26.65 -1.85
C ASN A 215 5.31 -27.26 -2.03
N ALA A 216 5.40 -28.52 -2.49
CA ALA A 216 6.67 -29.26 -2.60
C ALA A 216 7.72 -28.57 -3.51
N LEU A 217 7.26 -27.81 -4.51
CA LEU A 217 8.11 -27.01 -5.40
C LEU A 217 8.76 -25.82 -4.66
N ASN A 218 8.01 -25.15 -3.78
CA ASN A 218 8.51 -24.03 -2.98
C ASN A 218 9.53 -24.50 -1.94
N GLN A 219 9.38 -25.72 -1.42
CA GLN A 219 10.34 -26.32 -0.49
C GLN A 219 11.67 -26.63 -1.18
N GLN A 220 11.67 -27.22 -2.38
CA GLN A 220 12.90 -27.41 -3.15
C GLN A 220 13.60 -26.10 -3.51
N MET A 221 12.82 -25.03 -3.77
CA MET A 221 13.38 -23.72 -4.08
C MET A 221 13.97 -23.05 -2.84
N ALA A 222 13.28 -23.12 -1.70
CA ALA A 222 13.79 -22.66 -0.41
C ALA A 222 15.07 -23.41 -0.01
N ASP A 223 15.12 -24.74 -0.19
CA ASP A 223 16.30 -25.56 0.10
C ASP A 223 17.49 -25.19 -0.79
N ARG A 224 17.26 -24.87 -2.06
CA ARG A 224 18.32 -24.38 -2.97
C ARG A 224 18.84 -23.01 -2.56
N LEU A 225 17.96 -22.07 -2.22
CA LEU A 225 18.35 -20.74 -1.75
C LEU A 225 19.17 -20.85 -0.46
N LEU A 226 18.75 -21.67 0.50
CA LEU A 226 19.51 -21.92 1.73
C LEU A 226 20.89 -22.55 1.44
N ALA A 227 20.97 -23.46 0.47
CA ALA A 227 22.23 -24.13 0.12
C ALA A 227 23.22 -23.24 -0.67
N GLU A 228 22.72 -22.27 -1.42
CA GLU A 228 23.53 -21.34 -2.24
C GLU A 228 23.97 -20.11 -1.42
N PHE A 229 23.07 -19.56 -0.59
CA PHE A 229 23.35 -18.38 0.22
C PHE A 229 23.91 -18.67 1.61
N GLY A 230 23.63 -19.84 2.20
CA GLY A 230 24.28 -20.29 3.43
C GLY A 230 25.80 -20.49 3.28
N ARG A 231 26.32 -20.49 2.04
CA ARG A 231 27.75 -20.50 1.73
C ARG A 231 28.38 -19.11 1.60
N HIS A 232 27.60 -18.06 1.41
CA HIS A 232 28.08 -16.69 1.20
C HIS A 232 28.04 -15.81 2.47
N GLY A 233 27.43 -16.27 3.56
CA GLY A 233 27.35 -15.56 4.84
C GLY A 233 28.46 -15.89 5.86
N ARG A 234 29.72 -16.05 5.42
CA ARG A 234 30.88 -16.13 6.31
C ARG A 234 31.94 -15.09 5.96
#